data_AF-N2AJQ1-F1
#
_entry.id   AF-N2AJQ1-F1
#
_cell.length_a   1.000
_cell.length_b   1.000
_cell.length_c   1.000
_cell.angle_alpha   90.00
_cell.angle_beta   90.00
_cell.angle_gamma   90.00
#
_symmetry.space_group_name_H-M   'P 1'
#
loop_
_entity.id
_entity.type
_entity.pdbx_description
1 polymer ?
#
loop_
_entity_poly.entity_id
_entity_poly.type
_entity_poly.pdbx_seq_one_letter_code
_entity_poly.pdbx_strand_id
1 'polypeptide(L)'
;MSFDGALIKEQGITFAIAVVKPYVLTSPEKESIRLGFMRYFGNIPIILMAQNQKGIPTYDGRKDIVRFLANIHPSRIPWRHYTAT
;
A
#
# COMPACT_ATOMS: atom_id res chain seq x y z
N MET A 1 -3.92 6.84 15.17
CA MET A 1 -4.13 6.82 13.69
C MET A 1 -4.47 5.40 13.30
N SER A 2 -5.36 5.16 12.33
CA SER A 2 -5.59 3.82 11.78
C SER A 2 -5.64 3.86 10.26
N PHE A 3 -5.35 2.72 9.64
CA PHE A 3 -5.32 2.59 8.19
C PHE A 3 -5.58 1.14 7.78
N ASP A 4 -6.07 0.94 6.56
CA ASP A 4 -6.17 -0.39 6.00
C ASP A 4 -4.87 -0.76 5.28
N GLY A 5 -4.49 -2.02 5.36
CA GLY A 5 -3.32 -2.52 4.67
C GLY A 5 -3.37 -4.01 4.42
N ALA A 6 -2.38 -4.53 3.71
CA ALA A 6 -2.25 -5.96 3.46
C ALA A 6 -0.77 -6.35 3.46
N LEU A 7 -0.46 -7.51 4.03
CA LEU A 7 0.84 -8.16 3.90
C LEU A 7 0.68 -9.36 2.98
N ILE A 8 1.40 -9.35 1.85
CA ILE A 8 1.22 -10.31 0.76
C ILE A 8 2.55 -11.00 0.49
N LYS A 9 2.50 -12.31 0.23
CA LYS A 9 3.63 -13.09 -0.27
C LYS A 9 3.24 -13.74 -1.58
N GLU A 10 3.90 -13.35 -2.66
CA GLU A 10 3.61 -13.80 -4.03
C GLU A 10 4.92 -14.10 -4.76
N GLN A 11 5.01 -15.25 -5.43
CA GLN A 11 6.18 -15.64 -6.22
C GLN A 11 7.54 -15.47 -5.49
N GLY A 12 7.57 -15.74 -4.18
CA GLY A 12 8.76 -15.60 -3.35
C GLY A 12 9.08 -14.18 -2.86
N ILE A 13 8.28 -13.18 -3.24
CA ILE A 13 8.42 -11.79 -2.81
C ILE A 13 7.36 -11.49 -1.74
N THR A 14 7.81 -11.02 -0.57
CA THR A 14 6.91 -10.47 0.46
C THR A 14 6.86 -8.95 0.33
N PHE A 15 5.67 -8.39 0.29
CA PHE A 15 5.46 -6.94 0.22
C PHE A 15 4.20 -6.52 0.96
N ALA A 16 4.11 -5.24 1.31
CA ALA A 16 2.95 -4.66 1.96
C ALA A 16 2.24 -3.66 1.07
N ILE A 17 0.94 -3.48 1.31
CA ILE A 17 0.12 -2.39 0.78
C ILE A 17 -0.37 -1.58 1.97
N ALA A 18 -0.21 -0.26 1.92
CA ALA A 18 -0.75 0.67 2.89
C ALA A 18 -1.73 1.63 2.20
N VAL A 19 -2.98 1.65 2.67
CA VAL A 19 -4.00 2.57 2.16
C VAL A 19 -3.77 3.96 2.73
N VAL A 20 -3.64 4.94 1.84
CA VAL A 20 -3.41 6.35 2.15
C VAL A 20 -4.46 7.23 1.47
N LYS A 21 -4.53 8.49 1.90
CA LYS A 21 -5.35 9.49 1.21
C LYS A 21 -4.73 9.84 -0.15
N PRO A 22 -5.52 10.17 -1.19
CA PRO A 22 -5.01 10.47 -2.53
C PRO A 22 -3.90 11.52 -2.60
N TYR A 23 -3.99 12.58 -1.77
CA TYR A 23 -2.99 13.65 -1.75
C TYR A 23 -1.58 13.17 -1.34
N VAL A 24 -1.48 12.03 -0.66
CA VAL A 24 -0.19 11.44 -0.28
C VAL A 24 0.58 10.99 -1.51
N LEU A 25 -0.10 10.47 -2.55
CA LEU A 25 0.56 9.95 -3.75
C LEU A 25 1.25 11.05 -4.58
N THR A 26 0.78 12.29 -4.43
CA THR A 26 1.32 13.49 -5.09
C THR A 26 2.18 14.35 -4.16
N SER A 27 2.30 14.00 -2.88
CA SER A 27 3.04 14.78 -1.89
C SER A 27 4.55 14.61 -2.06
N PRO A 28 5.37 15.67 -1.85
CA PRO A 28 6.82 15.52 -1.74
C PRO A 28 7.24 14.66 -0.55
N GLU A 29 6.40 14.54 0.49
CA GLU A 29 6.68 13.74 1.70
C GLU A 29 6.33 12.24 1.54
N LYS A 30 5.88 11.82 0.35
CA LYS A 30 5.41 10.46 0.08
C LYS A 30 6.36 9.37 0.55
N GLU A 31 7.66 9.56 0.35
CA GLU A 31 8.66 8.57 0.73
C GLU A 31 8.83 8.49 2.26
N SER A 32 8.86 9.62 2.95
CA SER A 32 8.87 9.67 4.42
C SER A 32 7.63 8.99 5.02
N ILE A 33 6.46 9.21 4.40
CA ILE A 33 5.21 8.54 4.79
C ILE A 33 5.32 7.02 4.56
N ARG A 34 5.88 6.58 3.42
CA ARG A 34 6.12 5.16 3.13
C ARG A 34 7.01 4.52 4.19
N LEU A 35 8.13 5.16 4.54
CA LEU A 35 9.05 4.69 5.58
C LEU A 35 8.35 4.60 6.95
N GLY A 36 7.43 5.51 7.24
CA GLY A 36 6.60 5.47 8.44
C GLY A 36 5.79 4.18 8.59
N PHE A 37 5.42 3.52 7.50
CA PHE A 37 4.71 2.24 7.54
C PHE A 37 5.61 1.03 7.87
N MET A 38 6.94 1.17 7.84
CA MET A 38 7.86 0.09 8.21
C MET A 38 7.66 -0.37 9.65
N ARG A 39 7.16 0.48 10.55
CA ARG A 39 6.84 0.06 11.93
C ARG A 39 5.74 -1.00 12.01
N TYR A 40 4.91 -1.15 10.97
CA TYR A 40 3.83 -2.16 10.93
C TYR A 40 4.19 -3.38 10.08
N PHE A 41 5.03 -3.18 9.05
CA PHE A 41 5.32 -4.22 8.06
C PHE A 41 6.76 -4.73 8.06
N GLY A 42 7.66 -4.06 8.79
CA GLY A 42 9.10 -4.33 8.78
C GLY A 42 9.81 -3.77 7.55
N ASN A 43 11.04 -4.25 7.33
CA ASN A 43 11.90 -3.82 6.24
C ASN A 43 11.63 -4.60 4.93
N ILE A 44 10.43 -4.42 4.38
CA ILE A 44 9.99 -5.02 3.11
C ILE A 44 9.48 -3.92 2.16
N PRO A 45 9.31 -4.19 0.85
CA PRO A 45 8.70 -3.23 -0.06
C PRO A 45 7.28 -2.84 0.41
N ILE A 46 7.03 -1.55 0.54
CA ILE A 46 5.73 -0.99 0.91
C ILE A 46 5.15 -0.23 -0.28
N ILE A 47 3.99 -0.67 -0.75
CA ILE A 47 3.24 -0.02 -1.82
C ILE A 47 2.19 0.89 -1.18
N LEU A 48 2.17 2.16 -1.57
CA LEU A 48 1.09 3.06 -1.19
C LEU A 48 -0.07 2.86 -2.15
N MET A 49 -1.29 2.79 -1.62
CA MET A 49 -2.49 2.71 -2.42
C MET A 49 -3.44 3.82 -1.99
N ALA A 50 -4.02 4.54 -2.96
CA ALA A 50 -5.15 5.42 -2.69
C ALA A 50 -6.27 5.13 -3.66
N GLN A 51 -7.52 5.24 -3.19
CA GLN A 51 -8.69 5.15 -4.06
C GLN A 51 -9.19 6.55 -4.42
N ASN A 52 -9.64 6.71 -5.66
CA ASN A 52 -10.44 7.89 -6.02
C ASN A 52 -11.90 7.75 -5.52
N GLN A 53 -12.73 8.76 -5.77
CA GLN A 53 -14.14 8.78 -5.37
C GLN A 53 -14.97 7.62 -5.95
N LYS A 54 -14.50 6.97 -7.01
CA LYS A 54 -15.15 5.81 -7.65
C LYS A 54 -14.62 4.46 -7.12
N GLY A 55 -13.76 4.47 -6.11
CA GLY A 55 -13.14 3.27 -5.56
C GLY A 55 -12.01 2.68 -6.41
N ILE A 56 -11.60 3.35 -7.49
CA ILE A 56 -10.53 2.87 -8.37
C ILE A 56 -9.18 3.12 -7.67
N PRO A 57 -8.36 2.07 -7.46
CA PRO A 57 -7.08 2.20 -6.79
C PRO A 57 -6.01 2.80 -7.72
N THR A 58 -5.14 3.61 -7.13
CA THR A 58 -3.86 4.02 -7.70
C THR A 58 -2.76 3.53 -6.78
N TYR A 59 -1.75 2.87 -7.34
CA TYR A 59 -0.64 2.29 -6.59
C TYR A 59 0.66 3.05 -6.86
N ASP A 60 1.49 3.21 -5.83
CA ASP A 60 2.80 3.86 -5.90
C ASP A 60 3.84 3.08 -5.10
N GLY A 61 4.97 2.76 -5.74
CA GLY A 61 6.08 2.04 -5.13
C GLY A 61 6.88 1.26 -6.15
N ARG A 62 7.41 0.11 -5.73
CA ARG A 62 8.23 -0.77 -6.56
C ARG A 62 7.47 -1.20 -7.83
N LYS A 63 8.03 -0.91 -9.00
CA LYS A 63 7.32 -0.95 -10.30
C LYS A 63 6.80 -2.33 -10.71
N ASP A 64 7.55 -3.38 -10.43
CA ASP A 64 7.16 -4.77 -10.69
C ASP A 64 5.90 -5.16 -9.89
N ILE A 65 5.87 -4.81 -8.60
CA ILE A 65 4.71 -5.06 -7.72
C ILE A 65 3.51 -4.22 -8.16
N VAL A 66 3.71 -2.95 -8.52
CA VAL A 66 2.63 -2.09 -9.03
C VAL A 66 2.00 -2.68 -10.29
N ARG A 67 2.81 -3.18 -11.23
CA ARG A 67 2.30 -3.84 -12.45
C ARG A 67 1.52 -5.13 -12.14
N PHE A 68 1.97 -5.89 -11.14
CA PHE A 68 1.24 -7.06 -10.66
C PHE A 68 -0.13 -6.65 -10.09
N LEU A 69 -0.17 -5.66 -9.21
CA LEU A 69 -1.40 -5.18 -8.57
C LEU A 69 -2.39 -4.54 -9.56
N ALA A 70 -1.92 -3.93 -10.64
CA ALA A 70 -2.78 -3.34 -11.67
C ALA A 70 -3.75 -4.34 -12.32
N ASN A 71 -3.44 -5.64 -12.25
CA ASN A 71 -4.27 -6.73 -12.80
C ASN A 71 -5.11 -7.44 -11.74
N ILE A 72 -5.10 -6.96 -10.49
CA ILE A 72 -5.80 -7.57 -9.36
C ILE A 72 -6.94 -6.68 -8.93
N HIS A 73 -8.15 -7.24 -8.92
CA HIS A 73 -9.31 -6.55 -8.36
C HIS A 73 -9.09 -6.33 -6.84
N PRO A 74 -9.31 -5.12 -6.30
CA PRO A 74 -9.04 -4.80 -4.89
C PRO A 74 -9.71 -5.74 -3.87
N SER A 75 -10.88 -6.29 -4.19
CA SER A 75 -11.58 -7.24 -3.29
C SER A 75 -10.81 -8.55 -3.07
N ARG A 76 -9.82 -8.87 -3.91
CA ARG A 76 -8.97 -10.07 -3.78
C ARG A 76 -7.78 -9.84 -2.85
N ILE A 77 -7.52 -8.61 -2.46
CA ILE A 77 -6.43 -8.28 -1.55
C ILE A 77 -6.89 -8.59 -0.11
N PRO A 78 -6.09 -9.30 0.71
CA PRO A 78 -6.45 -9.68 2.06
C PRO A 78 -6.30 -8.48 3.03
N TRP A 79 -7.20 -7.51 2.91
CA TRP A 79 -7.18 -6.29 3.72
C TRP A 79 -7.29 -6.58 5.22
N ARG A 80 -6.56 -5.81 6.01
CA ARG A 80 -6.61 -5.78 7.47
C ARG A 80 -6.60 -4.33 7.95
N HIS A 81 -7.30 -4.07 9.04
CA HIS A 81 -7.28 -2.77 9.71
C HIS A 81 -6.12 -2.71 10.72
N TYR A 82 -5.26 -1.72 10.59
CA TYR A 82 -4.11 -1.48 11.45
C TYR A 82 -4.37 -0.26 12.33
N THR A 83 -4.04 -0.37 13.62
CA THR A 83 -4.15 0.73 14.57
C THR A 83 -2.75 1.13 15.04
N ALA A 84 -2.44 2.42 14.95
CA ALA A 84 -1.27 3.02 15.56
C ALA A 84 -1.55 3.18 17.06
N THR A 85 -1.07 2.22 17.85
CA THR A 85 -0.81 2.39 19.28
C THR A 85 0.53 3.07 19.52
#